data_AF-I2JPR5-F1
#
_entry.id   AF-I2JPR5-F1
#
_cell.length_a   1.000
_cell.length_b   1.000
_cell.length_c   1.000
_cell.angle_alpha   90.00
_cell.angle_beta   90.00
_cell.angle_gamma   90.00
#
_symmetry.space_group_name_H-M   'P 1'
#
loop_
_entity.id
_entity.type
_entity.pdbx_description
1 polymer ?
#
loop_
_entity_poly.entity_id
_entity_poly.type
_entity_poly.pdbx_seq_one_letter_code
_entity_poly.pdbx_strand_id
1 'polypeptide(L)'
;MPLIIFKSHDGETKEVHAEAGTSVMQAAVDNGIDGILGECGGCCSCATCHCYIDPAWVAKVSPADSTEVDMLDCVLEPKETSRLSCQVILTDEMDGIIIDMPESQY
;
A
#
# COMPACT_ATOMS: atom_id res chain seq x y z
N MET A 1 16.48 2.83 -5.96
CA MET A 1 15.55 1.84 -5.41
C MET A 1 15.10 2.33 -4.04
N PRO A 2 14.03 3.12 -3.98
CA PRO A 2 13.46 3.60 -2.72
C PRO A 2 13.24 2.46 -1.72
N LEU A 3 13.49 2.75 -0.44
CA LEU A 3 13.12 1.88 0.67
C LEU A 3 11.63 2.03 1.00
N ILE A 4 10.95 0.91 1.23
CA ILE A 4 9.60 0.80 1.78
C ILE A 4 9.70 0.08 3.11
N ILE A 5 9.06 0.61 4.14
CA ILE A 5 8.95 0.00 5.46
C ILE A 5 7.51 -0.46 5.63
N PHE A 6 7.28 -1.77 5.50
CA PHE A 6 5.99 -2.38 5.79
C PHE A 6 5.87 -2.64 7.28
N LYS A 7 4.78 -2.20 7.90
CA LYS A 7 4.49 -2.42 9.30
C LYS A 7 3.18 -3.18 9.45
N SER A 8 3.23 -4.39 9.99
CA SER A 8 2.05 -5.21 10.25
C SER A 8 1.26 -4.68 11.45
N HIS A 9 0.02 -5.17 11.57
CA HIS A 9 -0.88 -4.79 12.67
C HIS A 9 -0.30 -5.10 14.07
N ASP A 10 0.51 -6.17 14.20
CA ASP A 10 1.18 -6.55 15.45
C ASP A 10 2.46 -5.77 15.74
N GLY A 11 2.88 -4.88 14.82
CA GLY A 11 4.03 -4.01 14.97
C GLY A 11 5.35 -4.59 14.44
N GLU A 12 5.36 -5.78 13.82
CA GLU A 12 6.53 -6.23 13.06
C GLU A 12 6.79 -5.30 11.87
N THR A 13 8.07 -5.09 11.54
CA THR A 13 8.46 -4.27 10.40
C THR A 13 9.34 -5.06 9.44
N LYS A 14 9.11 -4.87 8.14
CA LYS A 14 9.89 -5.46 7.06
C LYS A 14 10.31 -4.39 6.08
N GLU A 15 11.60 -4.38 5.75
CA GLU A 15 12.21 -3.42 4.82
C GLU A 15 12.34 -4.03 3.42
N VAL A 16 11.88 -3.30 2.41
CA VAL A 16 11.93 -3.72 1.01
C VAL A 16 12.47 -2.60 0.14
N HIS A 17 13.46 -2.90 -0.69
CA HIS A 17 13.90 -2.01 -1.75
C HIS A 17 13.21 -2.38 -3.07
N ALA A 18 12.61 -1.40 -3.74
CA ALA A 18 11.98 -1.59 -5.04
C ALA A 18 12.38 -0.47 -6.02
N GLU A 19 12.19 -0.69 -7.32
CA GLU A 19 12.42 0.33 -8.33
C GLU A 19 11.33 1.41 -8.30
N ALA A 20 11.70 2.65 -8.58
CA ALA A 20 10.72 3.70 -8.83
C ALA A 20 9.90 3.33 -10.08
N GLY A 21 8.59 3.58 -10.05
CA GLY A 21 7.64 3.11 -11.05
C GLY A 21 6.96 1.78 -10.69
N THR A 22 7.48 1.03 -9.73
CA THR A 22 6.80 -0.16 -9.18
C THR A 22 5.69 0.26 -8.21
N SER A 23 4.57 -0.45 -8.20
CA SER A 23 3.53 -0.21 -7.19
C SER A 23 3.93 -0.77 -5.83
N VAL A 24 3.47 -0.17 -4.74
CA VAL A 24 3.72 -0.68 -3.38
C VAL A 24 3.20 -2.11 -3.22
N MET A 25 2.06 -2.45 -3.84
CA MET A 25 1.54 -3.82 -3.85
C MET A 25 2.48 -4.79 -4.54
N GLN A 26 2.99 -4.45 -5.74
CA GLN A 26 3.89 -5.33 -6.48
C GLN A 26 5.18 -5.57 -5.68
N ALA A 27 5.75 -4.51 -5.10
CA ALA A 27 6.91 -4.61 -4.22
C ALA A 27 6.66 -5.52 -3.00
N ALA A 28 5.47 -5.45 -2.40
CA ALA A 28 5.07 -6.29 -1.29
C ALA A 28 4.99 -7.77 -1.69
N VAL A 29 4.28 -8.08 -2.78
CA VAL A 29 4.07 -9.45 -3.26
C VAL A 29 5.39 -10.10 -3.69
N ASP A 30 6.22 -9.38 -4.46
CA ASP A 30 7.51 -9.91 -4.95
C ASP A 30 8.50 -10.21 -3.83
N ASN A 31 8.34 -9.59 -2.67
CA ASN A 31 9.21 -9.76 -1.50
C ASN A 31 8.55 -10.57 -0.36
N GLY A 32 7.38 -11.18 -0.60
CA GLY A 32 6.72 -12.04 0.38
C GLY A 32 6.26 -11.31 1.64
N ILE A 33 5.77 -10.08 1.48
CA ILE A 33 5.14 -9.32 2.57
C ILE A 33 3.73 -9.87 2.82
N ASP A 34 3.58 -10.60 3.91
CA ASP A 34 2.29 -11.04 4.42
C ASP A 34 1.43 -9.83 4.81
N GLY A 35 0.15 -9.83 4.42
CA GLY A 35 -0.79 -8.73 4.72
C GLY A 35 -1.21 -7.90 3.52
N ILE A 36 -0.52 -8.03 2.37
CA ILE A 36 -0.94 -7.47 1.08
C ILE A 36 -1.09 -8.63 0.08
N LEU A 37 -2.32 -8.88 -0.37
CA LEU A 37 -2.63 -10.07 -1.18
C LEU A 37 -2.69 -9.75 -2.68
N GLY A 38 -3.34 -8.63 -3.05
CA GLY A 38 -3.36 -8.15 -4.43
C GLY A 38 -4.04 -9.11 -5.42
N GLU A 39 -5.15 -9.75 -5.05
CA GLU A 39 -5.79 -10.83 -5.83
C GLU A 39 -6.13 -10.49 -7.28
N CYS A 40 -6.51 -9.24 -7.57
CA CYS A 40 -6.81 -8.81 -8.93
C CYS A 40 -5.56 -8.50 -9.78
N GLY A 41 -4.34 -8.64 -9.24
CA GLY A 41 -3.10 -8.29 -9.93
C GLY A 41 -2.90 -6.77 -10.12
N GLY A 42 -3.59 -5.94 -9.34
CA GLY A 42 -3.44 -4.48 -9.38
C GLY A 42 -4.41 -3.73 -10.30
N CYS A 43 -5.48 -4.37 -10.77
CA CYS A 43 -6.51 -3.76 -11.61
C CYS A 43 -7.56 -2.94 -10.85
N CYS A 44 -7.32 -2.58 -9.58
CA CYS A 44 -8.24 -1.80 -8.75
C CYS A 44 -9.65 -2.43 -8.65
N SER A 45 -9.73 -3.74 -8.37
CA SER A 45 -11.03 -4.46 -8.41
C SER A 45 -11.30 -5.46 -7.28
N CYS A 46 -10.42 -5.57 -6.27
CA CYS A 46 -10.55 -6.59 -5.22
C CYS A 46 -10.44 -6.07 -3.78
N ALA A 47 -9.96 -4.83 -3.57
CA ALA A 47 -9.70 -4.25 -2.24
C ALA A 47 -8.64 -4.97 -1.36
N THR A 48 -8.16 -6.17 -1.73
CA THR A 48 -7.23 -7.00 -0.92
C THR A 48 -5.76 -6.55 -0.91
N CYS A 49 -5.51 -5.31 -1.30
CA CYS A 49 -4.20 -4.65 -1.19
C CYS A 49 -4.30 -3.37 -0.36
N HIS A 50 -5.33 -3.28 0.49
CA HIS A 50 -5.57 -2.17 1.37
C HIS A 50 -4.39 -1.97 2.33
N CYS A 51 -3.96 -0.72 2.47
CA CYS A 51 -2.97 -0.30 3.44
C CYS A 51 -3.28 1.12 3.92
N TYR A 52 -2.54 1.56 4.92
CA TYR A 52 -2.53 2.93 5.38
C TYR A 52 -1.18 3.56 5.06
N ILE A 53 -1.20 4.73 4.45
CA ILE A 53 0.01 5.55 4.27
C ILE A 53 0.26 6.30 5.57
N ASP A 54 1.50 6.23 6.07
CA ASP A 54 1.87 7.04 7.25
C ASP A 54 1.62 8.54 6.96
N PRO A 55 1.02 9.31 7.88
CA PRO A 55 0.65 10.71 7.66
C PRO A 55 1.79 11.61 7.15
N ALA A 56 3.04 11.32 7.51
CA ALA A 56 4.21 12.08 7.04
C ALA A 56 4.47 11.93 5.53
N TRP A 57 3.90 10.88 4.91
CA TRP A 57 4.11 10.55 3.51
C TRP A 57 2.93 10.85 2.60
N VAL A 58 1.73 11.09 3.16
CA VAL A 58 0.50 11.35 2.39
C VAL A 58 0.69 12.44 1.34
N ALA A 59 1.38 13.53 1.67
CA ALA A 59 1.61 14.64 0.75
C ALA A 59 2.50 14.29 -0.46
N LYS A 60 3.28 13.21 -0.38
CA LYS A 60 4.14 12.72 -1.47
C LYS A 60 3.47 11.67 -2.33
N VAL A 61 2.37 11.08 -1.85
CA VAL A 61 1.62 10.07 -2.59
C VAL A 61 0.54 10.76 -3.43
N SER A 62 0.41 10.35 -4.70
CA SER A 62 -0.68 10.85 -5.56
C SER A 62 -2.04 10.55 -4.92
N PRO A 63 -3.02 11.47 -4.98
CA PRO A 63 -4.35 11.21 -4.39
C PRO A 63 -5.02 10.01 -5.06
N ALA A 64 -5.92 9.35 -4.31
CA ALA A 64 -6.76 8.29 -4.86
C ALA A 64 -7.66 8.85 -5.98
N ASP A 65 -7.82 8.09 -7.05
CA ASP A 65 -8.80 8.41 -8.09
C ASP A 65 -10.22 7.97 -7.68
N SER A 66 -11.24 8.30 -8.48
CA SER A 66 -12.62 7.95 -8.16
C SER A 66 -12.85 6.44 -8.07
N THR A 67 -12.16 5.65 -8.89
CA THR A 67 -12.30 4.19 -8.92
C THR A 67 -11.72 3.58 -7.65
N GLU A 68 -10.55 4.07 -7.23
CA GLU A 68 -9.93 3.67 -5.98
C GLU A 68 -10.80 4.07 -4.78
N VAL A 69 -11.35 5.28 -4.78
CA VAL A 69 -12.27 5.73 -3.71
C VAL A 69 -13.49 4.81 -3.59
N ASP A 70 -14.13 4.48 -4.71
CA ASP A 70 -15.28 3.56 -4.70
C ASP A 70 -14.89 2.16 -4.19
N MET A 71 -13.68 1.69 -4.50
CA MET A 71 -13.19 0.41 -4.00
C MET A 71 -12.79 0.45 -2.52
N LEU A 72 -12.35 1.61 -2.01
CA LEU A 72 -12.02 1.78 -0.59
C LEU A 72 -13.25 1.65 0.32
N ASP A 73 -14.47 1.86 -0.19
CA ASP A 73 -15.71 1.58 0.56
C ASP A 73 -15.90 0.07 0.84
N CYS A 74 -15.16 -0.79 0.15
CA CYS A 74 -15.22 -2.24 0.32
C CYS A 74 -14.16 -2.81 1.27
N VAL A 75 -13.25 -1.98 1.80
CA VAL A 75 -12.19 -2.43 2.72
C VAL A 75 -12.70 -2.56 4.15
N LEU A 76 -11.94 -3.28 4.99
CA LEU A 76 -12.16 -3.30 6.43
C LEU A 76 -11.52 -2.09 7.10
N GLU A 77 -12.23 -1.48 8.03
CA GLU A 77 -11.75 -0.36 8.87
C GLU A 77 -11.08 0.79 8.09
N PRO A 78 -11.77 1.39 7.09
CA PRO A 78 -11.20 2.48 6.33
C PRO A 78 -10.86 3.69 7.22
N LYS A 79 -9.68 4.25 6.98
CA LYS A 79 -9.14 5.50 7.53
C LYS A 79 -8.90 6.52 6.43
N GLU A 80 -8.74 7.79 6.79
CA GLU A 80 -8.43 8.88 5.84
C GLU A 80 -7.13 8.64 5.04
N THR A 81 -6.17 7.92 5.61
CA THR A 81 -4.91 7.57 4.93
C THR A 81 -4.95 6.22 4.22
N SER A 82 -6.14 5.60 4.10
CA SER A 82 -6.31 4.33 3.41
C SER A 82 -6.06 4.48 1.93
N ARG A 83 -5.32 3.53 1.37
CA ARG A 83 -5.06 3.42 -0.06
C ARG A 83 -5.10 1.96 -0.47
N LEU A 84 -5.33 1.73 -1.76
CA LEU A 84 -5.02 0.48 -2.40
C LEU A 84 -3.57 0.55 -2.84
N SER A 85 -2.69 -0.20 -2.19
CA SER A 85 -1.23 -0.16 -2.46
C SER A 85 -0.87 -0.45 -3.91
N CYS A 86 -1.75 -1.07 -4.70
CA CYS A 86 -1.55 -1.26 -6.13
C CYS A 86 -1.68 0.03 -6.96
N GLN A 87 -2.36 1.05 -6.45
CA GLN A 87 -2.51 2.37 -7.06
C GLN A 87 -1.47 3.37 -6.54
N VAL A 88 -0.60 2.95 -5.63
CA VAL A 88 0.50 3.76 -5.09
C VAL A 88 1.78 3.42 -5.86
N ILE A 89 2.15 4.27 -6.82
CA ILE A 89 3.35 4.10 -7.62
C ILE A 89 4.54 4.77 -6.92
N LEU A 90 5.61 4.01 -6.70
CA LEU A 90 6.82 4.50 -6.05
C LEU A 90 7.51 5.56 -6.90
N THR A 91 8.02 6.58 -6.22
CA THR A 91 8.90 7.59 -6.78
C THR A 91 10.16 7.70 -5.91
N ASP A 92 11.22 8.30 -6.43
CA ASP A 92 12.46 8.48 -5.65
C ASP A 92 12.27 9.36 -4.40
N GLU A 93 11.25 10.23 -4.39
CA GLU A 93 10.92 11.08 -3.24
C GLU A 93 10.30 10.31 -2.06
N MET A 94 9.88 9.07 -2.31
CA MET A 94 9.28 8.15 -1.34
C MET A 94 10.30 7.23 -0.65
N ASP A 95 11.60 7.52 -0.76
CA ASP A 95 12.64 6.73 -0.09
C ASP A 95 12.49 6.77 1.45
N GLY A 96 12.11 5.63 2.02
CA GLY A 96 11.77 5.47 3.44
C GLY A 96 10.27 5.53 3.75
N ILE A 97 9.40 5.44 2.73
CA ILE A 97 7.94 5.44 2.93
C ILE A 97 7.49 4.33 3.88
N ILE A 98 6.59 4.67 4.80
CA ILE A 98 6.03 3.73 5.77
C ILE A 98 4.61 3.36 5.35
N ILE A 99 4.36 2.05 5.29
CA ILE A 99 3.09 1.44 4.92
C ILE A 99 2.61 0.59 6.10
N ASP A 100 1.57 1.05 6.81
CA ASP A 100 0.92 0.25 7.84
C ASP A 100 -0.12 -0.67 7.19
N MET A 101 -0.12 -1.95 7.56
CA MET A 101 -1.05 -2.95 7.06
C MET A 101 -2.21 -3.16 8.04
N PRO A 102 -3.44 -3.40 7.54
CA PRO A 102 -4.57 -3.75 8.40
C PRO A 102 -4.36 -5.11 9.07
N GLU A 103 -5.20 -5.42 10.06
CA GLU A 103 -5.20 -6.75 10.70
C GLU A 103 -5.58 -7.85 9.71
N SER A 104 -6.52 -7.56 8.80
CA SER A 104 -7.01 -8.49 7.79
C SER A 104 -7.43 -7.75 6.50
N GLN A 105 -7.38 -8.46 5.38
CA GLN A 105 -7.94 -8.04 4.09
C GLN A 105 -9.38 -8.57 3.85
N TYR A 106 -9.88 -9.46 4.73
CA TYR A 106 -11.24 -10.05 4.70
C TYR A 106 -11.86 -10.15 6.09
#